data_AF-A0ABD0XIU8-F1
#
_entry.id   AF-A0ABD0XIU8-F1
#
_cell.length_a   1.000
_cell.length_b   1.000
_cell.length_c   1.000
_cell.angle_alpha   90.00
_cell.angle_beta   90.00
_cell.angle_gamma   90.00
#
_symmetry.space_group_name_H-M   'P 1'
#
loop_
_entity.id
_entity.type
_entity.pdbx_description
1 polymer ?
#
loop_
_entity_poly.entity_id
_entity_poly.type
_entity_poly.pdbx_seq_one_letter_code
_entity_poly.pdbx_strand_id
1 'polypeptide(L)'
;MTSCHYPTPPPERDRMYQHKVSLVVRYFMIPCNICLILLATSTLGLAVLLFLNNYKPPHFTPVQPPDGCRGMLCGFGAVCERDVADPSKAECICKKMACPAVVAPVCGSDSSTYSNECELEKTQCITQRRIKVQRKGPCALKDPCSEINCSFGSTCIQSSDGLSAKCMCPLSCDGKPEKVVCGSDGQDYRNECELYMHACNTKKNIRLQYQGSCDPCRDSENNLNVACRVQPRTRQPVTVTDCPLVSDPLCASDGQTYESKCHMMRAAMQNGIELRKIHPGPCKKQEECRENCQFNGVCQVERLGVAFALKHPIQCGPAPTSASGRGGIPTAMTASAGGPSARPKLTSPSSSKAHVI
;
A
#
# COMPACT_ATOMS: atom_id res chain seq x y z
N MET A 1 6.79 13.66 -108.14
CA MET A 1 8.02 13.81 -108.94
C MET A 1 8.58 12.42 -109.21
N THR A 2 9.04 12.16 -110.43
CA THR A 2 9.91 11.02 -110.80
C THR A 2 11.28 11.15 -110.10
N SER A 3 12.13 10.12 -110.00
CA SER A 3 12.43 9.10 -111.01
C SER A 3 12.68 7.69 -110.45
N CYS A 4 12.66 6.70 -111.35
CA CYS A 4 12.98 5.29 -111.10
C CYS A 4 14.33 4.92 -111.75
N HIS A 5 15.00 3.87 -111.26
CA HIS A 5 16.07 3.19 -112.01
C HIS A 5 16.17 1.69 -111.67
N TYR A 6 16.21 0.87 -112.72
CA TYR A 6 16.67 -0.53 -112.84
C TYR A 6 17.73 -0.54 -113.98
N PRO A 7 18.45 -1.64 -114.36
CA PRO A 7 18.37 -3.08 -113.99
C PRO A 7 19.63 -3.56 -113.21
N THR A 8 20.28 -4.76 -113.26
CA THR A 8 20.31 -5.93 -114.18
C THR A 8 20.92 -7.20 -113.50
N PRO A 9 20.51 -8.44 -113.85
CA PRO A 9 21.15 -9.73 -113.44
C PRO A 9 22.24 -10.18 -114.47
N PRO A 10 22.81 -11.42 -114.47
CA PRO A 10 22.69 -12.61 -113.59
C PRO A 10 24.02 -12.91 -112.83
N PRO A 11 24.74 -14.08 -112.80
CA PRO A 11 24.67 -15.40 -113.50
C PRO A 11 24.35 -16.62 -112.58
N GLU A 12 24.64 -17.85 -113.06
CA GLU A 12 24.56 -19.14 -112.34
C GLU A 12 25.95 -19.72 -111.93
N ARG A 13 25.93 -20.92 -111.32
CA ARG A 13 27.02 -21.88 -110.96
C ARG A 13 27.57 -21.83 -109.52
N ASP A 14 27.95 -22.93 -108.88
CA ASP A 14 27.90 -24.35 -109.32
C ASP A 14 27.59 -25.34 -108.18
N ARG A 15 27.14 -26.56 -108.53
CA ARG A 15 26.80 -27.64 -107.57
C ARG A 15 28.05 -28.30 -106.98
N MET A 16 28.74 -27.64 -106.04
CA MET A 16 29.93 -28.23 -105.38
C MET A 16 29.76 -28.52 -103.88
N TYR A 17 29.21 -29.71 -103.61
CA TYR A 17 29.53 -30.55 -102.44
C TYR A 17 29.35 -29.96 -101.04
N GLN A 18 28.07 -29.97 -100.65
CA GLN A 18 27.43 -30.45 -99.40
C GLN A 18 28.19 -31.38 -98.41
N HIS A 19 29.48 -31.68 -98.58
CA HIS A 19 30.27 -32.60 -97.74
C HIS A 19 30.90 -31.92 -96.50
N LYS A 20 31.17 -30.61 -96.51
CA LYS A 20 31.92 -29.95 -95.43
C LYS A 20 31.17 -29.89 -94.08
N VAL A 21 29.84 -29.88 -94.07
CA VAL A 21 29.03 -29.81 -92.84
C VAL A 21 29.17 -31.08 -91.99
N SER A 22 29.33 -32.25 -92.60
CA SER A 22 29.43 -33.53 -91.87
C SER A 22 30.77 -33.71 -91.14
N LEU A 23 31.83 -32.95 -91.48
CA LEU A 23 33.15 -33.12 -90.88
C LEU A 23 33.27 -32.35 -89.55
N VAL A 24 32.78 -31.11 -89.51
CA VAL A 24 32.88 -30.23 -88.33
C VAL A 24 32.13 -30.80 -87.13
N VAL A 25 30.93 -31.35 -87.35
CA VAL A 25 30.12 -31.98 -86.29
C VAL A 25 30.86 -33.17 -85.66
N ARG A 26 31.57 -33.98 -86.46
CA ARG A 26 32.36 -35.11 -85.93
C ARG A 26 33.64 -34.63 -85.22
N TYR A 27 34.32 -33.59 -85.71
CA TYR A 27 35.58 -33.13 -85.09
C TYR A 27 35.41 -32.41 -83.75
N PHE A 28 34.30 -31.70 -83.52
CA PHE A 28 34.11 -30.92 -82.28
C PHE A 28 33.19 -31.57 -81.23
N MET A 29 32.13 -32.29 -81.62
CA MET A 29 31.20 -32.88 -80.63
C MET A 29 31.73 -34.18 -80.01
N ILE A 30 32.48 -34.99 -80.77
CA ILE A 30 33.02 -36.27 -80.30
C ILE A 30 34.02 -36.09 -79.12
N PRO A 31 35.07 -35.23 -79.20
CA PRO A 31 35.97 -35.05 -78.06
C PRO A 31 35.25 -34.45 -76.83
N CYS A 32 34.23 -33.61 -77.02
CA CYS A 32 33.47 -33.05 -75.91
C CYS A 32 32.68 -34.14 -75.16
N ASN A 33 31.97 -35.01 -75.87
CA ASN A 33 31.25 -36.13 -75.26
C ASN A 33 32.20 -37.18 -74.65
N ILE A 34 33.35 -37.44 -75.26
CA ILE A 34 34.38 -38.32 -74.67
C ILE A 34 34.92 -37.73 -73.36
N CYS A 35 35.22 -36.42 -73.32
CA CYS A 35 35.62 -35.76 -72.07
C CYS A 35 34.52 -35.83 -71.00
N LEU A 36 33.25 -35.61 -71.33
CA LEU A 36 32.14 -35.74 -70.38
C LEU A 36 32.01 -37.16 -69.83
N ILE A 37 32.12 -38.19 -70.68
CA ILE A 37 32.11 -39.59 -70.26
C ILE A 37 33.32 -39.90 -69.36
N LEU A 38 34.53 -39.47 -69.74
CA LEU A 38 35.73 -39.70 -68.95
C LEU A 38 35.67 -39.01 -67.58
N LEU A 39 35.15 -37.77 -67.51
CA LEU A 39 34.92 -37.06 -66.25
C LEU A 39 33.86 -37.76 -65.38
N ALA A 40 32.78 -38.28 -65.97
CA ALA A 40 31.78 -39.07 -65.26
C ALA A 40 32.36 -40.39 -64.72
N THR A 41 33.14 -41.13 -65.53
CA THR A 41 33.80 -42.36 -65.07
C THR A 41 34.88 -42.10 -64.04
N SER A 42 35.60 -40.98 -64.13
CA SER A 42 36.64 -40.58 -63.17
C SER A 42 36.04 -40.18 -61.83
N THR A 43 34.95 -39.40 -61.83
CA THR A 43 34.23 -39.02 -60.59
C THR A 43 33.54 -40.21 -59.94
N LEU A 44 32.92 -41.12 -60.71
CA LEU A 44 32.40 -42.39 -60.19
C LEU A 44 33.52 -43.30 -59.66
N GLY A 45 34.64 -43.43 -60.37
CA GLY A 45 35.79 -44.23 -59.92
C GLY A 45 36.42 -43.68 -58.63
N LEU A 46 36.57 -42.36 -58.52
CA LEU A 46 37.05 -41.70 -57.31
C LEU A 46 36.05 -41.84 -56.16
N ALA A 47 34.75 -41.73 -56.42
CA ALA A 47 33.72 -41.96 -55.41
C ALA A 47 33.74 -43.42 -54.91
N VAL A 48 33.86 -44.40 -55.80
CA VAL A 48 34.00 -45.82 -55.43
C VAL A 48 35.28 -46.07 -54.63
N LEU A 49 36.42 -45.48 -55.02
CA LEU A 49 37.67 -45.57 -54.25
C LEU A 49 37.56 -44.89 -52.87
N LEU A 50 36.87 -43.75 -52.75
CA LEU A 50 36.62 -43.10 -51.47
C LEU A 50 35.67 -43.90 -50.58
N PHE A 51 34.64 -44.55 -51.16
CA PHE A 51 33.75 -45.47 -50.46
C PHE A 51 34.50 -46.71 -49.97
N LEU A 52 35.32 -47.35 -50.81
CA LEU A 52 36.11 -48.53 -50.45
C LEU A 52 37.18 -48.20 -49.41
N ASN A 53 37.88 -47.06 -49.52
CA ASN A 53 38.86 -46.63 -48.52
C ASN A 53 38.22 -46.15 -47.20
N ASN A 54 36.97 -45.69 -47.21
CA ASN A 54 36.17 -45.48 -45.98
C ASN A 54 35.43 -46.74 -45.52
N TYR A 55 35.48 -47.86 -46.25
CA TYR A 55 34.86 -49.11 -45.85
C TYR A 55 35.70 -49.84 -44.81
N LYS A 56 35.97 -49.15 -43.69
CA LYS A 56 36.36 -49.81 -42.45
C LYS A 56 35.22 -50.77 -42.12
N PRO A 57 35.45 -52.09 -42.11
CA PRO A 57 34.37 -53.03 -41.83
C PRO A 57 33.80 -52.70 -40.45
N PRO A 58 32.48 -52.84 -40.24
CA PRO A 58 31.93 -52.72 -38.90
C PRO A 58 32.66 -53.75 -38.04
N HIS A 59 33.43 -53.27 -37.06
CA HIS A 59 33.89 -54.16 -36.00
C HIS A 59 32.63 -54.73 -35.37
N PHE A 60 32.38 -56.02 -35.59
CA PHE A 60 31.48 -56.78 -34.75
C PHE A 60 32.07 -56.74 -33.34
N THR A 61 31.67 -55.73 -32.58
CA THR A 61 31.75 -55.80 -31.14
C THR A 61 31.02 -57.08 -30.75
N PRO A 62 31.65 -58.00 -30.00
CA PRO A 62 30.92 -59.15 -29.50
C PRO A 62 29.70 -58.61 -28.74
N VAL A 63 28.54 -59.26 -28.94
CA VAL A 63 27.30 -58.88 -28.25
C VAL A 63 27.63 -58.79 -26.77
N GLN A 64 27.66 -57.55 -26.25
CA GLN A 64 27.99 -57.35 -24.84
C GLN A 64 26.94 -58.08 -24.02
N PRO A 65 27.34 -58.79 -22.95
CA PRO A 65 26.38 -59.52 -22.12
C PRO A 65 25.27 -58.57 -21.69
N PRO A 66 24.00 -59.02 -21.65
CA PRO A 66 22.90 -58.15 -21.30
C PRO A 66 23.20 -57.47 -19.96
N ASP A 67 23.18 -56.14 -19.97
CA ASP A 67 23.41 -55.32 -18.80
C ASP A 67 22.04 -54.81 -18.37
N GLY A 68 21.49 -55.36 -17.30
CA GLY A 68 20.15 -55.01 -16.81
C GLY A 68 19.97 -53.52 -16.49
N CYS A 69 21.06 -52.78 -16.25
CA CYS A 69 21.02 -51.33 -16.03
C CYS A 69 21.17 -50.50 -17.32
N ARG A 70 21.50 -51.10 -18.46
CA ARG A 70 21.78 -50.37 -19.72
C ARG A 70 20.49 -49.83 -20.32
N GLY A 71 20.24 -48.55 -20.09
CA GLY A 71 19.02 -47.85 -20.53
C GLY A 71 17.89 -47.85 -19.49
N MET A 72 18.12 -48.42 -18.29
CA MET A 72 17.16 -48.37 -17.20
C MET A 72 17.17 -46.96 -16.56
N LEU A 73 16.05 -46.24 -16.67
CA LEU A 73 15.89 -44.89 -16.10
C LEU A 73 15.18 -44.95 -14.75
N CYS A 74 15.95 -45.11 -13.68
CA CYS A 74 15.42 -45.12 -12.32
C CYS A 74 14.91 -43.74 -11.88
N GLY A 75 13.67 -43.69 -11.41
CA GLY A 75 13.02 -42.46 -10.95
C GLY A 75 13.36 -42.08 -9.51
N PHE A 76 12.97 -40.86 -9.11
CA PHE A 76 12.89 -40.40 -7.70
C PHE A 76 14.21 -40.41 -6.89
N GLY A 77 15.36 -40.64 -7.52
CA GLY A 77 16.65 -40.80 -6.84
C GLY A 77 17.06 -42.26 -6.59
N ALA A 78 16.30 -43.23 -7.11
CA ALA A 78 16.69 -44.64 -7.07
C ALA A 78 17.90 -44.90 -7.96
N VAL A 79 18.73 -45.86 -7.57
CA VAL A 79 19.93 -46.28 -8.29
C VAL A 79 19.71 -47.69 -8.83
N CYS A 80 20.06 -47.93 -10.08
CA CYS A 80 20.00 -49.28 -10.66
C CYS A 80 21.07 -50.18 -10.00
N GLU A 81 20.65 -51.33 -9.49
CA GLU A 81 21.52 -52.39 -8.99
C GLU A 81 21.26 -53.67 -9.79
N ARG A 82 22.33 -54.31 -10.28
CA ARG A 82 22.25 -55.58 -11.01
C ARG A 82 22.09 -56.74 -10.03
N ASP A 83 21.40 -57.78 -10.47
CA ASP A 83 21.39 -59.05 -9.75
C ASP A 83 22.81 -59.67 -9.78
N VAL A 84 23.20 -60.31 -8.67
CA VAL A 84 24.53 -60.93 -8.52
C VAL A 84 24.59 -62.28 -9.25
N ALA A 85 23.45 -62.95 -9.45
CA ALA A 85 23.36 -64.23 -10.13
C ALA A 85 23.15 -64.10 -11.65
N ASP A 86 22.54 -63.02 -12.12
CA ASP A 86 22.31 -62.74 -13.54
C ASP A 86 22.51 -61.26 -13.89
N PRO A 87 23.61 -60.85 -14.57
CA PRO A 87 23.85 -59.45 -14.93
C PRO A 87 22.81 -58.89 -15.91
N SER A 88 22.02 -59.74 -16.56
CA SER A 88 20.89 -59.38 -17.43
C SER A 88 19.73 -58.76 -16.66
N LYS A 89 19.63 -59.06 -15.37
CA LYS A 89 18.57 -58.63 -14.46
C LYS A 89 19.06 -57.49 -13.58
N ALA A 90 18.22 -56.47 -13.39
CA ALA A 90 18.50 -55.36 -12.48
C ALA A 90 17.21 -54.76 -11.91
N GLU A 91 17.33 -54.01 -10.83
CA GLU A 91 16.22 -53.34 -10.15
C GLU A 91 16.60 -51.91 -9.73
N CYS A 92 15.64 -50.99 -9.78
CA CYS A 92 15.82 -49.61 -9.31
C CYS A 92 15.61 -49.53 -7.80
N ILE A 93 16.69 -49.58 -7.02
CA ILE A 93 16.60 -49.60 -5.56
C ILE A 93 16.85 -48.23 -4.93
N CYS A 94 16.13 -47.95 -3.85
CA CYS A 94 16.45 -46.85 -2.94
C CYS A 94 17.55 -47.30 -1.99
N LYS A 95 18.81 -47.13 -2.40
CA LYS A 95 19.95 -47.36 -1.49
C LYS A 95 19.78 -46.50 -0.23
N LYS A 96 20.02 -47.09 0.94
CA LYS A 96 19.99 -46.37 2.22
C LYS A 96 21.14 -45.38 2.27
N MET A 97 20.91 -44.18 1.72
CA MET A 97 21.88 -43.09 1.76
C MET A 97 22.18 -42.77 3.23
N ALA A 98 23.44 -42.93 3.62
CA ALA A 98 23.94 -42.52 4.92
C ALA A 98 24.04 -40.99 4.94
N CYS A 99 22.90 -40.34 5.12
CA CYS A 99 22.82 -38.89 5.15
C CYS A 99 23.65 -38.34 6.32
N PRO A 100 24.46 -37.28 6.11
CA PRO A 100 25.20 -36.65 7.19
C PRO A 100 24.25 -36.17 8.29
N ALA A 101 24.67 -36.29 9.56
CA ALA A 101 23.93 -35.78 10.73
C ALA A 101 23.91 -34.24 10.83
N VAL A 102 24.15 -33.53 9.72
CA VAL A 102 24.12 -32.08 9.64
C VAL A 102 22.67 -31.62 9.62
N VAL A 103 22.27 -30.85 10.63
CA VAL A 103 20.94 -30.25 10.73
C VAL A 103 20.93 -28.96 9.90
N ALA A 104 20.38 -29.05 8.69
CA ALA A 104 20.28 -27.95 7.74
C ALA A 104 18.91 -28.02 7.05
N PRO A 105 17.81 -27.72 7.77
CA PRO A 105 16.47 -28.13 7.37
C PRO A 105 16.02 -27.48 6.06
N VAL A 106 15.17 -28.20 5.32
CA VAL A 106 14.56 -27.74 4.07
C VAL A 106 13.05 -28.01 4.08
N CYS A 107 12.30 -27.16 3.39
CA CYS A 107 10.86 -27.29 3.21
C CYS A 107 10.60 -27.93 1.84
N GLY A 108 9.96 -29.10 1.83
CA GLY A 108 9.58 -29.81 0.61
C GLY A 108 8.34 -29.20 -0.06
N SER A 109 8.18 -29.45 -1.36
CA SER A 109 6.99 -29.08 -2.15
C SER A 109 5.71 -29.81 -1.72
N ASP A 110 5.82 -30.75 -0.80
CA ASP A 110 4.76 -31.46 -0.07
C ASP A 110 4.40 -30.76 1.26
N SER A 111 4.95 -29.57 1.52
CA SER A 111 4.84 -28.81 2.78
C SER A 111 5.40 -29.53 4.02
N SER A 112 6.24 -30.56 3.84
CA SER A 112 6.91 -31.27 4.94
C SER A 112 8.31 -30.73 5.19
N THR A 113 8.71 -30.67 6.46
CA THR A 113 10.05 -30.27 6.88
C THR A 113 10.98 -31.48 6.92
N TYR A 114 12.10 -31.40 6.21
CA TYR A 114 13.15 -32.42 6.20
C TYR A 114 14.40 -31.90 6.90
N SER A 115 15.10 -32.77 7.67
CA SER A 115 16.26 -32.37 8.50
C SER A 115 17.45 -31.84 7.69
N ASN A 116 17.59 -32.32 6.45
CA ASN A 116 18.46 -31.79 5.42
C ASN A 116 18.00 -32.30 4.03
N GLU A 117 18.65 -31.83 2.97
CA GLU A 117 18.32 -32.14 1.57
C GLU A 117 18.50 -33.63 1.24
N CYS A 118 19.48 -34.32 1.84
CA CYS A 118 19.66 -35.76 1.68
C CYS A 118 18.49 -36.58 2.27
N GLU A 119 17.98 -36.21 3.44
CA GLU A 119 16.79 -36.84 4.02
C GLU A 119 15.52 -36.58 3.19
N LEU A 120 15.45 -35.45 2.47
CA LEU A 120 14.42 -35.18 1.47
C LEU A 120 14.54 -36.12 0.26
N GLU A 121 15.73 -36.25 -0.35
CA GLU A 121 15.96 -37.12 -1.51
C GLU A 121 15.74 -38.61 -1.17
N LYS A 122 16.21 -39.04 -0.01
CA LYS A 122 15.98 -40.38 0.56
C LYS A 122 14.48 -40.66 0.74
N THR A 123 13.71 -39.68 1.23
CA THR A 123 12.25 -39.81 1.36
C THR A 123 11.54 -39.76 0.00
N GLN A 124 12.01 -38.92 -0.93
CA GLN A 124 11.54 -38.86 -2.32
C GLN A 124 11.61 -40.25 -2.97
N CYS A 125 12.75 -40.93 -2.82
CA CYS A 125 12.94 -42.28 -3.32
C CYS A 125 12.02 -43.29 -2.61
N ILE A 126 12.08 -43.38 -1.28
CA ILE A 126 11.35 -44.40 -0.51
C ILE A 126 9.82 -44.28 -0.69
N THR A 127 9.30 -43.06 -0.84
CA THR A 127 7.85 -42.82 -1.03
C THR A 127 7.39 -42.82 -2.49
N GLN A 128 8.33 -42.89 -3.47
CA GLN A 128 8.06 -42.77 -4.91
C GLN A 128 7.21 -41.53 -5.27
N ARG A 129 7.43 -40.41 -4.55
CA ARG A 129 6.80 -39.11 -4.81
C ARG A 129 7.86 -38.14 -5.29
N ARG A 130 7.56 -37.24 -6.24
CA ARG A 130 8.50 -36.16 -6.61
C ARG A 130 8.35 -35.02 -5.59
N ILE A 131 9.41 -34.80 -4.82
CA ILE A 131 9.47 -33.80 -3.75
C ILE A 131 10.66 -32.91 -4.08
N LYS A 132 10.41 -31.62 -4.32
CA LYS A 132 11.48 -30.64 -4.54
C LYS A 132 11.68 -29.82 -3.28
N VAL A 133 12.91 -29.36 -3.03
CA VAL A 133 13.13 -28.25 -2.09
C VAL A 133 12.37 -27.03 -2.61
N GLN A 134 11.34 -26.59 -1.89
CA GLN A 134 10.61 -25.37 -2.17
C GLN A 134 11.33 -24.16 -1.56
N ARG A 135 11.96 -24.34 -0.39
CA ARG A 135 12.76 -23.31 0.30
C ARG A 135 13.74 -23.96 1.29
N LYS A 136 14.84 -23.26 1.59
CA LYS A 136 15.71 -23.58 2.74
C LYS A 136 15.05 -23.16 4.06
N GLY A 137 15.43 -23.81 5.16
CA GLY A 137 14.74 -23.70 6.45
C GLY A 137 13.48 -24.59 6.51
N PRO A 138 12.85 -24.73 7.69
CA PRO A 138 11.65 -25.53 7.87
C PRO A 138 10.44 -24.96 7.10
N CYS A 139 9.37 -25.74 6.98
CA CYS A 139 8.07 -25.25 6.56
C CYS A 139 7.37 -24.45 7.69
N ALA A 140 6.55 -23.47 7.32
CA ALA A 140 5.84 -22.62 8.27
C ALA A 140 4.58 -23.35 8.79
N LEU A 141 4.73 -24.08 9.89
CA LEU A 141 3.63 -24.81 10.56
C LEU A 141 2.72 -23.91 11.43
N LYS A 142 3.08 -22.63 11.60
CA LYS A 142 2.32 -21.61 12.33
C LYS A 142 2.31 -20.33 11.51
N ASP A 143 1.19 -19.62 11.50
CA ASP A 143 1.09 -18.31 10.86
C ASP A 143 2.08 -17.31 11.53
N PRO A 144 3.05 -16.75 10.81
CA PRO A 144 4.00 -15.79 11.38
C PRO A 144 3.36 -14.46 11.81
N CYS A 145 2.11 -14.18 11.41
CA CYS A 145 1.35 -13.03 11.93
C CYS A 145 0.70 -13.29 13.31
N SER A 146 0.60 -14.53 13.76
CA SER A 146 -0.10 -14.88 15.01
C SER A 146 0.54 -14.33 16.31
N GLU A 147 1.79 -13.88 16.25
CA GLU A 147 2.52 -13.28 17.39
C GLU A 147 2.92 -11.81 17.15
N ILE A 148 2.62 -11.23 15.98
CA ILE A 148 3.08 -9.88 15.60
C ILE A 148 1.95 -8.85 15.72
N ASN A 149 2.04 -8.00 16.75
CA ASN A 149 1.14 -6.86 16.91
C ASN A 149 1.63 -5.64 16.13
N CYS A 150 1.02 -5.38 14.97
CA CYS A 150 1.40 -4.27 14.10
C CYS A 150 0.94 -2.90 14.64
N SER A 151 1.80 -1.89 14.48
CA SER A 151 1.59 -0.54 15.03
C SER A 151 1.00 0.45 14.00
N PHE A 152 0.44 1.55 14.50
CA PHE A 152 -0.01 2.69 13.68
C PHE A 152 -1.06 2.34 12.59
N GLY A 153 -1.89 1.32 12.77
CA GLY A 153 -2.86 0.91 11.74
C GLY A 153 -2.25 0.14 10.56
N SER A 154 -1.00 -0.31 10.66
CA SER A 154 -0.49 -1.34 9.73
C SER A 154 -1.13 -2.70 9.99
N THR A 155 -1.38 -3.45 8.92
CA THR A 155 -1.86 -4.83 8.97
C THR A 155 -0.68 -5.79 8.80
N CYS A 156 -0.70 -6.93 9.49
CA CYS A 156 0.31 -7.97 9.30
C CYS A 156 0.02 -8.79 8.04
N ILE A 157 1.05 -9.04 7.22
CA ILE A 157 1.01 -10.04 6.15
C ILE A 157 2.17 -11.03 6.25
N GLN A 158 1.96 -12.26 5.80
CA GLN A 158 3.03 -13.24 5.59
C GLN A 158 3.93 -12.81 4.42
N SER A 159 5.25 -13.00 4.55
CA SER A 159 6.21 -12.75 3.46
C SER A 159 6.12 -13.83 2.38
N SER A 160 6.69 -13.57 1.20
CA SER A 160 6.95 -14.58 0.16
C SER A 160 7.71 -15.80 0.68
N ASP A 161 8.49 -15.62 1.74
CA ASP A 161 9.31 -16.65 2.37
C ASP A 161 8.49 -17.59 3.27
N GLY A 162 7.21 -17.28 3.56
CA GLY A 162 6.32 -18.04 4.43
C GLY A 162 6.67 -18.05 5.93
N LEU A 163 7.95 -17.92 6.28
CA LEU A 163 8.49 -17.96 7.65
C LEU A 163 8.48 -16.60 8.36
N SER A 164 8.60 -15.52 7.60
CA SER A 164 8.61 -14.14 8.10
C SER A 164 7.26 -13.48 7.84
N ALA A 165 6.96 -12.46 8.64
CA ALA A 165 5.79 -11.60 8.47
C ALA A 165 6.19 -10.12 8.54
N LYS A 166 5.38 -9.27 7.91
CA LYS A 166 5.66 -7.86 7.69
C LYS A 166 4.42 -7.02 7.93
N CYS A 167 4.53 -6.04 8.81
CA CYS A 167 3.52 -5.00 8.96
C CYS A 167 3.55 -4.05 7.76
N MET A 168 2.43 -3.86 7.08
CA MET A 168 2.30 -2.92 5.95
C MET A 168 1.10 -1.99 6.13
N CYS A 169 1.22 -0.78 5.59
CA CYS A 169 0.08 0.15 5.50
C CYS A 169 -0.93 -0.34 4.45
N PRO A 170 -2.23 -0.01 4.58
CA PRO A 170 -3.15 -0.07 3.45
C PRO A 170 -2.59 0.68 2.24
N LEU A 171 -2.68 0.09 1.05
CA LEU A 171 -2.22 0.69 -0.21
C LEU A 171 -3.33 1.45 -0.93
N SER A 172 -4.58 1.11 -0.64
CA SER A 172 -5.80 1.71 -1.17
C SER A 172 -6.96 1.40 -0.23
N CYS A 173 -7.96 2.29 -0.20
CA CYS A 173 -9.24 2.11 0.49
C CYS A 173 -10.42 2.11 -0.48
N ASP A 174 -10.17 1.80 -1.77
CA ASP A 174 -11.20 1.69 -2.81
C ASP A 174 -12.20 0.57 -2.49
N GLY A 175 -13.48 0.81 -2.80
CA GLY A 175 -14.56 -0.14 -2.52
C GLY A 175 -14.87 -0.36 -1.04
N LYS A 176 -14.26 0.41 -0.11
CA LYS A 176 -14.65 0.42 1.30
C LYS A 176 -15.88 1.31 1.52
N PRO A 177 -16.80 0.96 2.42
CA PRO A 177 -18.01 1.77 2.68
C PRO A 177 -17.63 3.13 3.27
N GLU A 178 -18.25 4.22 2.76
CA GLU A 178 -18.04 5.59 3.24
C GLU A 178 -18.76 5.87 4.56
N LYS A 179 -18.38 5.12 5.60
CA LYS A 179 -18.87 5.28 6.96
C LYS A 179 -17.91 6.17 7.75
N VAL A 180 -18.25 7.45 7.89
CA VAL A 180 -17.41 8.44 8.59
C VAL A 180 -17.10 7.99 10.03
N VAL A 181 -15.85 8.17 10.44
CA VAL A 181 -15.35 7.84 11.79
C VAL A 181 -14.47 8.96 12.36
N CYS A 182 -14.43 9.04 13.69
CA CYS A 182 -13.61 9.99 14.42
C CYS A 182 -12.31 9.34 14.92
N GLY A 183 -11.17 9.94 14.59
CA GLY A 183 -9.86 9.54 15.10
C GLY A 183 -9.57 10.09 16.50
N SER A 184 -8.66 9.43 17.23
CA SER A 184 -8.17 9.88 18.55
C SER A 184 -7.29 11.13 18.51
N ASP A 185 -7.05 11.67 17.32
CA ASP A 185 -6.48 12.99 17.02
C ASP A 185 -7.54 14.09 16.90
N GLY A 186 -8.83 13.75 16.93
CA GLY A 186 -9.94 14.68 16.78
C GLY A 186 -10.30 14.99 15.32
N GLN A 187 -9.81 14.21 14.35
CA GLN A 187 -10.09 14.40 12.93
C GLN A 187 -11.11 13.39 12.39
N ASP A 188 -11.98 13.86 11.48
CA ASP A 188 -12.91 13.04 10.72
C ASP A 188 -12.19 12.32 9.58
N TYR A 189 -12.47 11.02 9.44
CA TYR A 189 -12.01 10.19 8.33
C TYR A 189 -13.22 9.61 7.58
N ARG A 190 -13.17 9.60 6.24
CA ARG A 190 -14.25 9.09 5.36
C ARG A 190 -14.66 7.65 5.70
N ASN A 191 -13.68 6.83 6.08
CA ASN A 191 -13.90 5.48 6.59
C ASN A 191 -12.72 5.01 7.47
N GLU A 192 -12.88 3.84 8.09
CA GLU A 192 -11.90 3.24 9.00
C GLU A 192 -10.58 2.83 8.32
N CYS A 193 -10.60 2.50 7.02
CA CYS A 193 -9.39 2.23 6.24
C CYS A 193 -8.57 3.50 6.03
N GLU A 194 -9.21 4.63 5.70
CA GLU A 194 -8.56 5.94 5.55
C GLU A 194 -7.87 6.38 6.86
N LEU A 195 -8.53 6.16 8.01
CA LEU A 195 -7.96 6.41 9.34
C LEU A 195 -6.67 5.61 9.55
N TYR A 196 -6.72 4.28 9.33
CA TYR A 196 -5.54 3.42 9.51
C TYR A 196 -4.44 3.67 8.46
N MET A 197 -4.80 4.03 7.23
CA MET A 197 -3.86 4.43 6.18
C MET A 197 -3.13 5.72 6.54
N HIS A 198 -3.84 6.75 7.00
CA HIS A 198 -3.25 8.00 7.46
C HIS A 198 -2.37 7.81 8.71
N ALA A 199 -2.85 7.04 9.69
CA ALA A 199 -2.06 6.66 10.88
C ALA A 199 -0.74 5.97 10.48
N CYS A 200 -0.81 5.03 9.54
CA CYS A 200 0.33 4.22 9.14
C CYS A 200 1.32 5.02 8.28
N ASN A 201 0.84 5.87 7.38
CA ASN A 201 1.69 6.70 6.53
C ASN A 201 2.37 7.81 7.34
N THR A 202 1.68 8.42 8.31
CA THR A 202 2.24 9.47 9.18
C THR A 202 3.00 8.95 10.41
N LYS A 203 2.98 7.62 10.67
CA LYS A 203 3.54 6.97 11.87
C LYS A 203 2.99 7.54 13.19
N LYS A 204 1.74 8.01 13.18
CA LYS A 204 1.03 8.53 14.36
C LYS A 204 0.18 7.42 14.97
N ASN A 205 0.11 7.36 16.31
CA ASN A 205 -0.72 6.37 17.01
C ASN A 205 -2.19 6.86 17.12
N ILE A 206 -2.80 7.07 15.95
CA ILE A 206 -4.21 7.44 15.82
C ILE A 206 -5.02 6.14 15.87
N ARG A 207 -6.04 6.10 16.75
CA ARG A 207 -6.99 5.00 16.85
C ARG A 207 -8.38 5.48 16.43
N LEU A 208 -9.22 4.54 16.02
CA LEU A 208 -10.66 4.74 15.97
C LEU A 208 -11.16 5.10 17.38
N GLN A 209 -11.54 6.36 17.58
CA GLN A 209 -12.02 6.85 18.88
C GLN A 209 -13.54 6.69 18.98
N TYR A 210 -14.26 7.05 17.91
CA TYR A 210 -15.71 6.90 17.83
C TYR A 210 -16.19 6.63 16.40
N GLN A 211 -17.38 6.02 16.29
CA GLN A 211 -18.16 5.96 15.05
C GLN A 211 -18.83 7.33 14.79
N GLY A 212 -18.94 7.74 13.52
CA GLY A 212 -19.46 9.05 13.11
C GLY A 212 -18.45 10.21 13.29
N SER A 213 -18.81 11.40 12.76
CA SER A 213 -18.05 12.66 12.89
C SER A 213 -17.62 12.94 14.34
N CYS A 214 -16.40 13.44 14.55
CA CYS A 214 -15.90 13.88 15.86
C CYS A 214 -16.81 14.91 16.52
N ASP A 215 -17.47 15.76 15.72
CA ASP A 215 -18.53 16.66 16.16
C ASP A 215 -19.91 16.18 15.67
N PRO A 216 -20.74 15.56 16.54
CA PRO A 216 -22.13 15.22 16.23
C PRO A 216 -23.07 16.42 16.00
N CYS A 217 -22.68 17.65 16.32
CA CYS A 217 -23.45 18.87 16.03
C CYS A 217 -23.02 19.55 14.71
N ARG A 218 -22.03 19.02 13.99
CA ARG A 218 -21.44 19.62 12.77
C ARG A 218 -22.47 20.08 11.74
N ASP A 219 -23.50 19.26 11.50
CA ASP A 219 -24.54 19.52 10.49
C ASP A 219 -25.78 20.20 11.08
N SER A 220 -25.77 20.56 12.37
CA SER A 220 -26.85 21.26 13.07
C SER A 220 -26.55 22.77 13.11
N GLU A 221 -27.04 23.51 12.12
CA GLU A 221 -26.89 24.97 12.10
C GLU A 221 -27.52 25.61 13.34
N ASN A 222 -26.66 26.15 14.22
CA ASN A 222 -27.06 26.94 15.39
C ASN A 222 -27.74 28.23 14.90
N ASN A 223 -29.07 28.26 14.96
CA ASN A 223 -29.92 29.36 14.47
C ASN A 223 -30.88 29.84 15.57
N LEU A 224 -31.76 30.79 15.25
CA LEU A 224 -32.69 31.39 16.22
C LEU A 224 -33.58 30.39 16.97
N ASN A 225 -33.93 29.25 16.36
CA ASN A 225 -34.83 28.24 16.95
C ASN A 225 -34.12 26.96 17.38
N VAL A 226 -32.97 26.64 16.77
CA VAL A 226 -32.20 25.40 16.98
C VAL A 226 -30.84 25.73 17.59
N ALA A 227 -30.51 25.10 18.72
CA ALA A 227 -29.15 25.07 19.25
C ALA A 227 -28.69 23.63 19.47
N CYS A 228 -27.48 23.28 19.03
CA CYS A 228 -26.84 21.99 19.27
C CYS A 228 -25.49 22.18 19.98
N ARG A 229 -25.27 21.44 21.07
CA ARG A 229 -23.99 21.40 21.77
C ARG A 229 -23.61 19.99 22.18
N VAL A 230 -22.40 19.56 21.82
CA VAL A 230 -21.83 18.27 22.25
C VAL A 230 -21.41 18.33 23.72
N GLN A 231 -21.82 17.35 24.52
CA GLN A 231 -21.35 17.18 25.90
C GLN A 231 -19.88 16.70 25.92
N PRO A 232 -18.93 17.42 26.56
CA PRO A 232 -17.50 17.06 26.53
C PRO A 232 -17.11 15.70 27.12
N ARG A 233 -17.95 15.11 27.98
CA ARG A 233 -17.68 13.82 28.65
C ARG A 233 -18.33 12.61 27.99
N THR A 234 -19.49 12.79 27.34
CA THR A 234 -20.31 11.69 26.79
C THR A 234 -20.37 11.69 25.28
N ARG A 235 -19.92 12.78 24.62
CA ARG A 235 -20.12 13.07 23.18
C ARG A 235 -21.58 13.07 22.73
N GLN A 236 -22.55 13.07 23.66
CA GLN A 236 -23.96 13.18 23.31
C GLN A 236 -24.25 14.61 22.82
N PRO A 237 -24.85 14.80 21.64
CA PRO A 237 -25.38 16.09 21.23
C PRO A 237 -26.59 16.41 22.11
N VAL A 238 -26.60 17.61 22.68
CA VAL A 238 -27.78 18.20 23.34
C VAL A 238 -28.36 19.22 22.39
N THR A 239 -29.53 18.92 21.85
CA THR A 239 -30.30 19.82 21.00
C THR A 239 -31.39 20.50 21.82
N VAL A 240 -31.51 21.82 21.67
CA VAL A 240 -32.66 22.61 22.11
C VAL A 240 -33.33 23.16 20.86
N THR A 241 -34.52 22.66 20.57
CA THR A 241 -35.40 23.10 19.49
C THR A 241 -36.70 23.65 20.08
N ASP A 242 -37.32 24.62 19.41
CA ASP A 242 -38.70 25.07 19.62
C ASP A 242 -39.11 25.26 21.08
N CYS A 243 -38.59 26.32 21.70
CA CYS A 243 -38.97 26.70 23.05
C CYS A 243 -40.47 27.01 23.16
N PRO A 244 -41.19 26.47 24.17
CA PRO A 244 -42.62 26.75 24.36
C PRO A 244 -42.91 28.25 24.52
N LEU A 245 -44.07 28.68 24.00
CA LEU A 245 -44.60 30.05 24.11
C LEU A 245 -45.01 30.47 25.54
N VAL A 246 -44.54 29.76 26.57
CA VAL A 246 -44.79 30.06 27.98
C VAL A 246 -43.75 31.09 28.44
N SER A 247 -44.21 32.31 28.72
CA SER A 247 -43.36 33.40 29.21
C SER A 247 -43.17 33.28 30.73
N ASP A 248 -42.02 32.74 31.13
CA ASP A 248 -41.56 32.59 32.52
C ASP A 248 -40.25 33.37 32.72
N PRO A 249 -40.30 34.72 32.71
CA PRO A 249 -39.11 35.55 32.68
C PRO A 249 -38.19 35.30 33.89
N LEU A 250 -36.88 35.38 33.65
CA LEU A 250 -35.85 35.12 34.66
C LEU A 250 -34.58 35.93 34.41
N CYS A 251 -33.86 36.23 35.49
CA CYS A 251 -32.52 36.77 35.44
C CYS A 251 -31.49 35.62 35.46
N ALA A 252 -30.55 35.65 34.52
CA ALA A 252 -29.48 34.65 34.39
C ALA A 252 -28.12 35.19 34.84
N SER A 253 -27.13 34.29 34.93
CA SER A 253 -25.81 34.60 35.50
C SER A 253 -24.91 35.49 34.65
N ASP A 254 -25.35 35.88 33.45
CA ASP A 254 -24.74 36.90 32.58
C ASP A 254 -25.32 38.31 32.81
N GLY A 255 -26.28 38.45 33.73
CA GLY A 255 -27.00 39.71 33.97
C GLY A 255 -28.05 40.04 32.90
N GLN A 256 -28.40 39.06 32.04
CA GLN A 256 -29.46 39.23 31.04
C GLN A 256 -30.79 38.62 31.51
N THR A 257 -31.89 39.26 31.09
CA THR A 257 -33.24 38.73 31.27
C THR A 257 -33.61 37.83 30.10
N TYR A 258 -34.01 36.60 30.38
CA TYR A 258 -34.52 35.65 29.39
C TYR A 258 -36.01 35.40 29.60
N GLU A 259 -36.78 35.33 28.51
CA GLU A 259 -38.23 35.12 28.53
C GLU A 259 -38.66 33.77 29.13
N SER A 260 -37.79 32.76 29.07
CA SER A 260 -38.01 31.44 29.66
C SER A 260 -36.69 30.72 29.93
N LYS A 261 -36.74 29.64 30.73
CA LYS A 261 -35.58 28.76 30.96
C LYS A 261 -35.07 28.13 29.67
N CYS A 262 -35.95 27.85 28.70
CA CYS A 262 -35.55 27.31 27.41
C CYS A 262 -34.73 28.32 26.61
N HIS A 263 -35.18 29.59 26.55
CA HIS A 263 -34.44 30.66 25.87
C HIS A 263 -33.07 30.92 26.48
N MET A 264 -32.95 30.89 27.82
CA MET A 264 -31.66 30.95 28.52
C MET A 264 -30.74 29.77 28.13
N MET A 265 -31.26 28.54 28.07
CA MET A 265 -30.45 27.36 27.73
C MET A 265 -30.04 27.33 26.25
N ARG A 266 -30.91 27.78 25.34
CA ARG A 266 -30.62 27.94 23.90
C ARG A 266 -29.47 28.94 23.68
N ALA A 267 -29.56 30.12 24.30
CA ALA A 267 -28.51 31.15 24.23
C ALA A 267 -27.17 30.69 24.84
N ALA A 268 -27.21 29.96 25.97
CA ALA A 268 -26.02 29.36 26.57
C ALA A 268 -25.33 28.35 25.65
N MET A 269 -26.11 27.54 24.92
CA MET A 269 -25.58 26.57 23.96
C MET A 269 -24.97 27.25 22.74
N GLN A 270 -25.68 28.20 22.12
CA GLN A 270 -25.21 28.99 20.98
C GLN A 270 -23.87 29.71 21.25
N ASN A 271 -23.71 30.27 22.45
CA ASN A 271 -22.52 31.03 22.83
C ASN A 271 -21.43 30.16 23.53
N GLY A 272 -21.63 28.85 23.67
CA GLY A 272 -20.66 27.95 24.32
C GLY A 272 -20.47 28.15 25.83
N ILE A 273 -21.20 29.05 26.47
CA ILE A 273 -21.12 29.38 27.90
C ILE A 273 -22.04 28.49 28.77
N GLU A 274 -21.98 28.63 30.09
CA GLU A 274 -22.93 28.01 31.03
C GLU A 274 -23.70 29.09 31.77
N LEU A 275 -25.02 29.16 31.57
CA LEU A 275 -25.91 30.13 32.23
C LEU A 275 -26.71 29.47 33.36
N ARG A 276 -26.69 30.11 34.53
CA ARG A 276 -27.41 29.69 35.74
C ARG A 276 -28.53 30.70 36.03
N LYS A 277 -29.75 30.24 36.32
CA LYS A 277 -30.85 31.11 36.79
C LYS A 277 -30.49 31.68 38.17
N ILE A 278 -30.44 33.01 38.29
CA ILE A 278 -30.17 33.70 39.55
C ILE A 278 -31.46 33.87 40.36
N HIS A 279 -32.56 34.30 39.73
CA HIS A 279 -33.89 34.42 40.31
C HIS A 279 -35.00 34.43 39.22
N PRO A 280 -36.29 34.20 39.54
CA PRO A 280 -37.41 34.49 38.64
C PRO A 280 -37.66 36.01 38.50
N GLY A 281 -38.32 36.42 37.43
CA GLY A 281 -38.50 37.83 37.06
C GLY A 281 -37.26 38.45 36.38
N PRO A 282 -37.41 39.64 35.76
CA PRO A 282 -36.32 40.33 35.08
C PRO A 282 -35.20 40.77 36.05
N CYS A 283 -33.97 40.88 35.54
CA CYS A 283 -32.84 41.44 36.28
C CYS A 283 -33.14 42.88 36.72
N LYS A 284 -32.62 43.29 37.89
CA LYS A 284 -32.67 44.68 38.36
C LYS A 284 -31.51 45.47 37.74
N LYS A 285 -31.58 46.80 37.74
CA LYS A 285 -30.49 47.70 37.28
C LYS A 285 -29.16 47.62 38.05
N GLN A 286 -29.11 46.81 39.11
CA GLN A 286 -27.91 46.50 39.90
C GLN A 286 -27.33 45.11 39.52
N GLU A 287 -28.04 44.38 38.67
CA GLU A 287 -27.80 43.00 38.23
C GLU A 287 -27.67 42.92 36.69
N GLU A 288 -27.66 44.07 35.99
CA GLU A 288 -27.32 44.20 34.57
C GLU A 288 -25.82 44.48 34.40
N CYS A 289 -25.21 43.97 33.32
CA CYS A 289 -23.80 44.23 33.04
C CYS A 289 -23.61 45.68 32.55
N ARG A 290 -22.83 46.48 33.31
CA ARG A 290 -22.73 47.94 33.11
C ARG A 290 -21.84 48.35 31.92
N GLU A 291 -20.97 47.47 31.46
CA GLU A 291 -20.03 47.70 30.35
C GLU A 291 -19.90 46.43 29.50
N ASN A 292 -19.67 46.56 28.19
CA ASN A 292 -19.37 45.42 27.32
C ASN A 292 -17.98 44.87 27.68
N CYS A 293 -17.93 43.61 28.13
CA CYS A 293 -16.68 42.95 28.49
C CYS A 293 -15.73 42.83 27.28
N GLN A 294 -14.55 43.46 27.40
CA GLN A 294 -13.50 43.43 26.37
C GLN A 294 -12.74 42.09 26.40
N PHE A 295 -11.92 41.82 25.38
CA PHE A 295 -10.99 40.68 25.31
C PHE A 295 -11.66 39.29 25.50
N ASN A 296 -12.87 39.10 24.97
CA ASN A 296 -13.70 37.91 25.17
C ASN A 296 -13.99 37.59 26.66
N GLY A 297 -13.99 38.61 27.52
CA GLY A 297 -14.47 38.48 28.89
C GLY A 297 -15.96 38.14 28.93
N VAL A 298 -16.36 37.35 29.92
CA VAL A 298 -17.77 36.97 30.15
C VAL A 298 -18.25 37.68 31.41
N CYS A 299 -19.41 38.32 31.30
CA CYS A 299 -20.10 38.89 32.45
C CYS A 299 -20.56 37.75 33.36
N GLN A 300 -20.21 37.76 34.65
CA GLN A 300 -20.68 36.74 35.58
C GLN A 300 -21.17 37.30 36.92
N VAL A 301 -22.41 36.94 37.26
CA VAL A 301 -23.02 37.12 38.59
C VAL A 301 -22.55 35.98 39.49
N GLU A 302 -21.69 36.29 40.47
CA GLU A 302 -21.33 35.35 41.52
C GLU A 302 -22.40 35.31 42.61
N ARG A 303 -22.94 34.12 42.92
CA ARG A 303 -23.61 33.92 44.21
C ARG A 303 -22.55 33.69 45.28
N LEU A 304 -22.42 34.67 46.17
CA LEU A 304 -21.51 34.70 47.31
C LEU A 304 -21.42 33.34 48.05
N GLY A 305 -20.24 32.73 47.97
CA GLY A 305 -19.72 31.77 48.94
C GLY A 305 -18.37 32.29 49.43
N VAL A 306 -18.20 32.44 50.75
CA VAL A 306 -17.13 33.23 51.39
C VAL A 306 -17.29 34.75 51.17
N ALA A 307 -17.01 35.53 52.22
CA ALA A 307 -17.25 36.98 52.24
C ALA A 307 -15.97 37.79 52.01
N PHE A 308 -16.05 38.81 51.16
CA PHE A 308 -15.23 40.01 51.22
C PHE A 308 -16.07 41.23 50.85
N ALA A 309 -15.73 42.39 51.44
CA ALA A 309 -16.58 43.58 51.37
C ALA A 309 -16.37 44.43 50.11
N LEU A 310 -17.41 45.20 49.75
CA LEU A 310 -17.35 46.39 48.88
C LEU A 310 -16.71 46.20 47.49
N LYS A 311 -17.27 45.28 46.69
CA LYS A 311 -17.23 45.37 45.21
C LYS A 311 -18.62 45.18 44.61
N HIS A 312 -18.81 45.67 43.38
CA HIS A 312 -20.05 45.53 42.63
C HIS A 312 -20.37 44.04 42.39
N PRO A 313 -21.66 43.63 42.38
CA PRO A 313 -22.07 42.22 42.34
C PRO A 313 -21.82 41.52 40.99
N ILE A 314 -21.27 42.24 40.01
CA ILE A 314 -20.99 41.78 38.65
C ILE A 314 -19.62 42.31 38.24
N GLN A 315 -18.79 41.43 37.69
CA GLN A 315 -17.49 41.75 37.10
C GLN A 315 -17.31 40.92 35.81
N CYS A 316 -16.54 41.45 34.85
CA CYS A 316 -16.12 40.70 33.67
C CYS A 316 -14.99 39.73 34.06
N GLY A 317 -15.24 38.42 34.01
CA GLY A 317 -14.21 37.39 34.16
C GLY A 317 -13.63 36.97 32.81
N PRO A 318 -12.48 36.27 32.76
CA PRO A 318 -12.07 35.57 31.55
C PRO A 318 -13.12 34.51 31.18
N ALA A 319 -13.36 34.28 29.89
CA ALA A 319 -14.24 33.20 29.45
C ALA A 319 -13.80 31.85 30.04
N PRO A 320 -14.73 30.99 30.50
CA PRO A 320 -14.39 29.69 31.05
C PRO A 320 -13.77 28.81 29.97
N THR A 321 -12.45 28.63 30.02
CA THR A 321 -11.73 27.78 29.07
C THR A 321 -12.21 26.34 29.23
N SER A 322 -12.62 25.74 28.11
CA SER A 322 -13.04 24.33 28.08
C SER A 322 -11.83 23.43 28.36
N ALA A 323 -11.66 23.04 29.62
CA ALA A 323 -10.48 22.34 30.13
C ALA A 323 -10.35 20.91 29.57
N SER A 324 -9.86 20.79 28.34
CA SER A 324 -9.24 19.58 27.82
C SER A 324 -7.72 19.70 28.02
N GLY A 325 -7.14 18.79 28.80
CA GLY A 325 -5.94 19.09 29.57
C GLY A 325 -4.61 19.00 28.82
N ARG A 326 -3.72 19.96 29.09
CA ARG A 326 -2.28 19.71 29.31
C ARG A 326 -1.85 20.42 30.60
N GLY A 327 -1.00 19.77 31.39
CA GLY A 327 -0.55 20.31 32.67
C GLY A 327 0.41 21.47 32.49
N GLY A 328 0.11 22.60 33.14
CA GLY A 328 1.01 23.73 33.31
C GLY A 328 0.79 24.28 34.72
N ILE A 329 1.87 24.42 35.51
CA ILE A 329 1.78 24.89 36.90
C ILE A 329 1.55 26.41 36.87
N PRO A 330 0.49 26.94 37.49
CA PRO A 330 0.31 28.38 37.62
C PRO A 330 1.31 28.93 38.66
N THR A 331 2.37 29.58 38.20
CA THR A 331 3.24 30.38 39.07
C THR A 331 2.46 31.56 39.64
N ALA A 332 2.48 31.70 40.96
CA ALA A 332 1.68 32.71 41.65
C ALA A 332 2.17 34.14 41.33
N MET A 333 1.26 35.00 40.84
CA MET A 333 1.46 36.44 40.89
C MET A 333 0.97 36.97 42.25
N THR A 334 1.91 37.32 43.12
CA THR A 334 1.63 37.90 44.44
C THR A 334 1.12 39.33 44.32
N ALA A 335 -0.18 39.54 44.58
CA ALA A 335 -0.72 40.89 44.77
C ALA A 335 -0.40 41.39 46.18
N SER A 336 0.49 42.38 46.29
CA SER A 336 0.75 43.10 47.55
C SER A 336 -0.08 44.38 47.60
N ALA A 337 -0.64 44.71 48.76
CA ALA A 337 -1.48 45.88 48.97
C ALA A 337 -0.88 46.82 50.02
N GLY A 338 -0.85 48.12 49.74
CA GLY A 338 -0.40 49.15 50.66
C GLY A 338 -0.31 50.52 50.00
N GLY A 339 -1.06 51.49 50.52
CA GLY A 339 -0.84 52.93 50.27
C GLY A 339 -0.37 53.63 51.56
N PRO A 340 -0.59 54.95 51.75
CA PRO A 340 -1.11 55.93 50.78
C PRO A 340 -0.30 57.25 50.71
N SER A 341 -0.66 58.12 49.76
CA SER A 341 -0.55 59.60 49.82
C SER A 341 0.79 60.28 50.16
N ALA A 342 1.45 60.83 49.13
CA ALA A 342 2.16 62.12 49.23
C ALA A 342 2.16 62.88 47.88
N ARG A 343 2.12 64.21 47.92
CA ARG A 343 2.35 65.14 46.79
C ARG A 343 3.71 65.84 47.05
N PRO A 344 4.47 66.28 46.02
CA PRO A 344 4.21 67.63 45.51
C PRO A 344 4.57 67.93 44.02
N LYS A 345 4.00 69.05 43.54
CA LYS A 345 4.48 70.06 42.54
C LYS A 345 5.05 69.65 41.16
N LEU A 346 4.41 70.24 40.13
CA LEU A 346 4.95 70.91 38.91
C LEU A 346 6.20 70.31 38.23
N THR A 347 6.16 70.02 36.93
CA THR A 347 6.20 71.05 35.87
C THR A 347 5.51 70.66 34.56
N SER A 348 5.15 71.67 33.76
CA SER A 348 4.79 71.56 32.34
C SER A 348 5.94 72.09 31.46
N PRO A 349 6.09 71.61 30.22
CA PRO A 349 5.60 72.47 29.14
C PRO A 349 4.79 71.75 28.04
N SER A 350 3.95 72.58 27.43
CA SER A 350 3.24 72.41 26.16
C SER A 350 4.09 71.98 24.96
N SER A 351 3.48 71.23 24.03
CA SER A 351 3.60 71.51 22.59
C SER A 351 2.37 71.01 21.83
N SER A 352 1.99 71.71 20.76
CA SER A 352 0.77 71.47 19.98
C SER A 352 1.07 70.86 18.61
N LYS A 353 0.21 69.94 18.15
CA LYS A 353 -0.24 69.74 16.74
C LYS A 353 -1.33 68.64 16.75
N ALA A 354 -2.56 68.78 16.28
CA ALA A 354 -3.17 69.51 15.15
C ALA A 354 -3.35 68.65 13.88
N HIS A 355 -4.63 68.30 13.63
CA HIS A 355 -5.31 68.03 12.36
C HIS A 355 -4.82 66.94 11.38
N VAL A 356 -5.76 66.03 11.08
CA VAL A 356 -6.29 65.70 9.73
C VAL A 356 -5.28 65.52 8.60
N ILE A 357 -5.12 64.26 8.15
CA ILE A 357 -5.80 63.78 6.92
C ILE A 357 -6.59 62.53 7.31
#